data_AF-A0AA35XDN0-F1
#
_entry.id   AF-A0AA35XDN0-F1
#
_cell.length_a   1.000
_cell.length_b   1.000
_cell.length_c   1.000
_cell.angle_alpha   90.00
_cell.angle_beta   90.00
_cell.angle_gamma   90.00
#
_symmetry.space_group_name_H-M   'P 1'
#
loop_
_entity.id
_entity.type
_entity.pdbx_description
1 polymer ?
#
loop_
_entity_poly.entity_id
_entity_poly.type
_entity_poly.pdbx_seq_one_letter_code
_entity_poly.pdbx_strand_id
1 'polypeptide(L)'
;MVVPQLADSLLFLFSTLLDILAVVRMRVAREKELKTCIMDVLEVEGFETKRKRILGAVKSLEKFAGRVLYWMSRDQRVQGKVRRVRYSYSYNVADNWALVYSQKLALKHRVPLLVCFCLVTRFLDATIRQFNFMLEGLKEVEKGLQQQRISFCLLLGQAPELVPSLVTQHQVSAVVCDFSPLRLPSLWVDGVTGSLDKLAVPLVQVDAHNVVPCWVTSDKQEYAARTIRGKITRQLSTYLVEFPVVTEHPHPLPGGLLPVDWEKAYSTLQVDTSVPPVSWATPGTKAGMRVLEEFCRKRLALYDPKRNDPNEDALSNLSPWLHFGQVSAQRAALSVRQAKTARNKASVEAFLEEAIVRRELGDNFCLYNKNYDSIQGAPQWARGTLRHHEGDEGEDLLRDRV
;
A
#
# COMPACT_ATOMS: atom_id res chain seq x y z
N MET A 1 -78.19 24.03 17.63
CA MET A 1 -77.21 24.66 16.72
C MET A 1 -75.77 24.31 17.11
N VAL A 2 -75.36 23.04 17.10
CA VAL A 2 -73.95 22.66 17.48
C VAL A 2 -73.34 21.62 16.54
N VAL A 3 -74.12 21.00 15.64
CA VAL A 3 -73.65 19.92 14.77
C VAL A 3 -72.74 20.38 13.61
N PRO A 4 -72.97 21.54 12.94
CA PRO A 4 -72.13 21.95 11.80
C PRO A 4 -70.69 22.32 12.21
N GLN A 5 -70.51 22.99 13.35
CA GLN A 5 -69.19 23.45 13.82
C GLN A 5 -68.24 22.31 14.21
N LEU A 6 -68.78 21.18 14.70
CA LEU A 6 -67.99 19.98 15.00
C LEU A 6 -67.50 19.28 13.73
N ALA A 7 -68.32 19.24 12.68
CA ALA A 7 -67.95 18.63 11.40
C ALA A 7 -66.82 19.43 10.71
N ASP A 8 -66.92 20.76 10.70
CA ASP A 8 -65.89 21.62 10.11
C ASP A 8 -64.56 21.54 10.87
N SER A 9 -64.62 21.45 12.21
CA SER A 9 -63.42 21.28 13.05
C SER A 9 -62.74 19.93 12.83
N LEU A 10 -63.51 18.86 12.65
CA LEU A 10 -63.00 17.52 12.32
C LEU A 10 -62.38 17.47 10.92
N LEU A 11 -63.00 18.12 9.93
CA LEU A 11 -62.46 18.23 8.57
C LEU A 11 -61.14 19.01 8.55
N PHE A 12 -61.04 20.10 9.33
CA PHE A 12 -59.81 20.87 9.45
C PHE A 12 -58.68 20.07 10.10
N LEU A 13 -58.98 19.33 11.19
CA LEU A 13 -58.01 18.44 11.83
C LEU A 13 -57.54 17.33 10.88
N PHE A 14 -58.45 16.74 10.09
CA PHE A 14 -58.12 15.69 9.13
C PHE A 14 -57.24 16.20 7.99
N SER A 15 -57.54 17.40 7.46
CA SER A 15 -56.70 18.07 6.45
C SER A 15 -55.30 18.32 7.00
N THR A 16 -55.21 18.87 8.21
CA THR A 16 -53.93 19.18 8.86
C THR A 16 -53.09 17.91 9.09
N LEU A 17 -53.74 16.80 9.48
CA LEU A 17 -53.08 15.50 9.66
C LEU A 17 -52.57 14.92 8.34
N LEU A 18 -53.33 15.07 7.25
CA LEU A 18 -52.92 14.66 5.91
C LEU A 18 -51.74 15.49 5.40
N ASP A 19 -51.72 16.80 5.65
CA ASP A 19 -50.61 17.68 5.31
C ASP A 19 -49.34 17.32 6.11
N ILE A 20 -49.47 17.04 7.41
CA ILE A 20 -48.36 16.57 8.25
C ILE A 20 -47.86 15.20 7.74
N LEU A 21 -48.75 14.27 7.42
CA LEU A 21 -48.40 12.96 6.85
C LEU A 21 -47.72 13.10 5.49
N ALA A 22 -48.13 14.05 4.66
CA ALA A 22 -47.50 14.34 3.37
C ALA A 22 -46.10 14.94 3.57
N VAL A 23 -45.92 15.88 4.49
CA VAL A 23 -44.61 16.44 4.84
C VAL A 23 -43.69 15.38 5.43
N VAL A 24 -44.18 14.52 6.33
CA VAL A 24 -43.40 13.41 6.88
C VAL A 24 -43.05 12.40 5.80
N ARG A 25 -43.98 12.04 4.91
CA ARG A 25 -43.70 11.15 3.77
C ARG A 25 -42.68 11.76 2.81
N MET A 26 -42.78 13.04 2.49
CA MET A 26 -41.78 13.74 1.66
C MET A 26 -40.42 13.81 2.36
N ARG A 27 -40.37 14.00 3.68
CA ARG A 27 -39.13 14.04 4.46
C ARG A 27 -38.46 12.66 4.55
N VAL A 28 -39.25 11.62 4.79
CA VAL A 28 -38.79 10.21 4.77
C VAL A 28 -38.40 9.76 3.35
N ALA A 29 -39.09 10.24 2.31
CA ALA A 29 -38.71 10.00 0.92
C ALA A 29 -37.41 10.73 0.54
N ARG A 30 -37.22 11.98 0.97
CA ARG A 30 -35.96 12.73 0.82
C ARG A 30 -34.80 12.12 1.59
N GLU A 31 -35.04 11.59 2.78
CA GLU A 31 -34.02 10.85 3.55
C GLU A 31 -33.65 9.51 2.90
N LYS A 32 -34.60 8.88 2.17
CA LYS A 32 -34.32 7.68 1.35
C LYS A 32 -33.56 7.98 0.05
N GLU A 33 -33.51 9.23 -0.41
CA GLU A 33 -32.84 9.63 -1.67
C GLU A 33 -31.38 10.10 -1.52
N LEU A 34 -30.78 10.13 -0.32
CA LEU A 34 -29.44 10.74 -0.13
C LEU A 34 -28.30 9.77 0.25
N LYS A 35 -28.44 8.46 0.01
CA LYS A 35 -27.33 7.51 0.19
C LYS A 35 -26.73 7.16 -1.17
N THR A 36 -25.58 7.76 -1.48
CA THR A 36 -24.84 7.43 -2.71
C THR A 36 -24.13 6.09 -2.53
N CYS A 37 -24.18 5.24 -3.57
CA CYS A 37 -23.47 3.96 -3.58
C CYS A 37 -21.97 4.19 -3.36
N ILE A 38 -21.35 3.41 -2.46
CA ILE A 38 -19.93 3.59 -2.14
C ILE A 38 -19.03 3.37 -3.36
N MET A 39 -19.45 2.51 -4.29
CA MET A 39 -18.70 2.26 -5.52
C MET A 39 -18.59 3.54 -6.35
N ASP A 40 -19.69 4.25 -6.55
CA ASP A 40 -19.74 5.50 -7.31
C ASP A 40 -18.94 6.60 -6.61
N VAL A 41 -18.99 6.67 -5.28
CA VAL A 41 -18.21 7.64 -4.49
C VAL A 41 -16.71 7.39 -4.67
N LEU A 42 -16.29 6.12 -4.60
CA LEU A 42 -14.89 5.69 -4.63
C LEU A 42 -14.36 5.43 -6.04
N GLU A 43 -15.19 5.51 -7.08
CA GLU A 43 -14.75 5.41 -8.47
C GLU A 43 -13.89 6.63 -8.84
N VAL A 44 -12.78 6.37 -9.52
CA VAL A 44 -11.82 7.39 -9.90
C VAL A 44 -11.48 7.20 -11.36
N GLU A 45 -11.70 8.24 -12.16
CA GLU A 45 -11.45 8.21 -13.60
C GLU A 45 -9.97 7.92 -13.93
N GLY A 46 -9.75 7.06 -14.92
CA GLY A 46 -8.42 6.67 -15.38
C GLY A 46 -7.58 6.00 -14.29
N PHE A 47 -8.21 5.32 -13.34
CA PHE A 47 -7.54 4.45 -12.37
C PHE A 47 -7.95 3.01 -12.62
N GLU A 48 -6.99 2.08 -12.66
CA GLU A 48 -7.28 0.65 -12.86
C GLU A 48 -8.01 0.10 -11.64
N THR A 49 -9.33 -0.06 -11.75
CA THR A 49 -10.21 -0.43 -10.64
C THR A 49 -9.82 -1.76 -9.99
N LYS A 50 -9.28 -2.73 -10.75
CA LYS A 50 -8.88 -4.02 -10.18
C LYS A 50 -7.64 -3.95 -9.29
N ARG A 51 -6.89 -2.83 -9.31
CA ARG A 51 -5.77 -2.58 -8.38
C ARG A 51 -6.22 -2.26 -6.96
N LYS A 52 -7.48 -1.87 -6.78
CA LYS A 52 -8.06 -1.59 -5.46
C LYS A 52 -9.14 -2.60 -5.10
N ARG A 53 -9.38 -2.75 -3.81
CA ARG A 53 -10.56 -3.42 -3.24
C ARG A 53 -11.08 -2.62 -2.07
N ILE A 54 -12.41 -2.61 -1.91
CA ILE A 54 -13.06 -1.99 -0.75
C ILE A 54 -13.15 -3.08 0.33
N LEU A 55 -12.69 -2.76 1.53
CA LEU A 55 -12.76 -3.61 2.70
C LEU A 55 -13.91 -3.14 3.61
N GLY A 56 -14.42 -4.07 4.44
CA GLY A 56 -15.47 -3.77 5.41
C GLY A 56 -16.90 -3.83 4.87
N ALA A 57 -17.83 -3.42 5.72
CA ALA A 57 -19.27 -3.53 5.52
C ALA A 57 -19.92 -2.28 4.92
N VAL A 58 -19.23 -1.12 4.89
CA VAL A 58 -19.80 0.15 4.39
C VAL A 58 -20.21 0.04 2.92
N LYS A 59 -21.52 0.16 2.64
CA LYS A 59 -22.09 0.06 1.28
C LYS A 59 -22.56 1.38 0.68
N SER A 60 -22.80 2.39 1.50
CA SER A 60 -23.29 3.70 1.06
C SER A 60 -22.82 4.79 2.00
N LEU A 61 -22.67 6.01 1.47
CA LEU A 61 -22.36 7.19 2.26
C LEU A 61 -23.46 8.24 2.11
N GLU A 62 -23.79 8.90 3.22
CA GLU A 62 -24.73 10.02 3.23
C GLU A 62 -24.09 11.31 2.67
N LYS A 63 -22.80 11.52 2.95
CA LYS A 63 -22.05 12.68 2.43
C LYS A 63 -20.54 12.41 2.42
N PHE A 64 -19.88 12.84 1.35
CA PHE A 64 -18.42 12.87 1.25
C PHE A 64 -17.94 14.33 1.33
N ALA A 65 -17.73 14.83 2.55
CA ALA A 65 -17.31 16.22 2.79
C ALA A 65 -16.08 16.33 3.69
N GLY A 66 -15.58 15.19 4.17
CA GLY A 66 -14.39 15.07 4.98
C GLY A 66 -13.14 14.89 4.15
N ARG A 67 -12.06 14.49 4.80
CA ARG A 67 -10.73 14.34 4.17
C ARG A 67 -10.54 12.94 3.59
N VAL A 68 -9.59 12.78 2.67
CA VAL A 68 -9.05 11.46 2.33
C VAL A 68 -7.80 11.23 3.18
N LEU A 69 -7.71 10.06 3.80
CA LEU A 69 -6.53 9.63 4.55
C LEU A 69 -5.84 8.48 3.81
N TYR A 70 -4.58 8.63 3.43
CA TYR A 70 -3.72 7.51 3.06
C TYR A 70 -2.94 7.04 4.28
N TRP A 71 -3.32 5.88 4.82
CA TRP A 71 -2.52 5.13 5.77
C TRP A 71 -1.42 4.36 5.02
N MET A 72 -0.24 4.95 5.00
CA MET A 72 0.97 4.37 4.42
C MET A 72 1.58 3.34 5.38
N SER A 73 2.00 2.19 4.84
CA SER A 73 2.70 1.16 5.60
C SER A 73 3.85 0.55 4.80
N ARG A 74 3.53 -0.24 3.76
CA ARG A 74 4.53 -0.99 2.98
C ARG A 74 5.23 -0.14 1.92
N ASP A 75 4.53 0.82 1.34
CA ASP A 75 4.97 1.55 0.15
C ASP A 75 5.46 2.97 0.49
N GLN A 76 6.60 3.06 1.16
CA GLN A 76 7.13 4.29 1.78
C GLN A 76 7.89 5.17 0.80
N ARG A 77 7.17 5.75 -0.17
CA ARG A 77 7.76 6.63 -1.18
C ARG A 77 6.81 7.70 -1.63
N VAL A 78 7.40 8.86 -1.89
CA VAL A 78 6.77 10.04 -2.50
C VAL A 78 7.83 10.66 -3.39
N GLN A 79 7.59 10.71 -4.69
CA GLN A 79 8.56 11.29 -5.62
C GLN A 79 8.22 12.77 -5.83
N GLY A 80 9.12 13.63 -5.37
CA GLY A 80 9.09 15.07 -5.63
C GLY A 80 9.53 15.41 -7.06
N LYS A 81 9.59 16.71 -7.38
CA LYS A 81 10.07 17.17 -8.69
C LYS A 81 11.56 16.85 -8.86
N VAL A 82 11.90 15.82 -9.64
CA VAL A 82 13.31 15.55 -10.00
C VAL A 82 13.67 16.36 -11.23
N ARG A 83 14.61 17.30 -11.08
CA ARG A 83 15.19 18.05 -12.21
C ARG A 83 15.88 17.07 -13.17
N ARG A 84 15.55 17.19 -14.45
CA ARG A 84 16.07 16.42 -15.58
C ARG A 84 17.60 16.32 -15.57
N VAL A 85 18.16 15.13 -15.41
CA VAL A 85 19.59 14.84 -15.66
C VAL A 85 19.72 14.32 -17.09
N ARG A 86 20.82 14.65 -17.79
CA ARG A 86 21.04 14.44 -19.23
C ARG A 86 20.84 13.01 -19.77
N TYR A 87 20.71 12.00 -18.91
CA TYR A 87 20.39 10.60 -19.25
C TYR A 87 19.30 9.98 -18.35
N SER A 88 18.64 10.79 -17.53
CA SER A 88 17.56 10.38 -16.61
C SER A 88 16.27 11.07 -17.01
N TYR A 89 15.21 10.30 -17.24
CA TYR A 89 13.87 10.87 -17.33
C TYR A 89 13.57 11.65 -16.04
N SER A 90 12.91 12.79 -16.22
CA SER A 90 12.41 13.66 -15.17
C SER A 90 11.21 12.96 -14.51
N TYR A 91 11.44 12.15 -13.49
CA TYR A 91 10.35 11.52 -12.75
C TYR A 91 9.70 12.55 -11.81
N ASN A 92 8.74 13.33 -12.32
CA ASN A 92 7.75 14.03 -11.48
C ASN A 92 6.59 13.07 -11.15
N VAL A 93 6.89 11.82 -10.79
CA VAL A 93 5.90 10.74 -10.82
C VAL A 93 5.96 10.02 -9.49
N ALA A 94 4.88 10.03 -8.70
CA ALA A 94 4.84 9.18 -7.52
C ALA A 94 4.58 7.75 -7.97
N ASP A 95 5.62 6.91 -7.94
CA ASP A 95 5.50 5.49 -8.29
C ASP A 95 4.76 4.66 -7.21
N ASN A 96 3.76 5.25 -6.54
CA ASN A 96 2.95 4.68 -5.47
C ASN A 96 1.46 4.77 -5.84
N TRP A 97 0.88 3.64 -6.25
CA TRP A 97 -0.52 3.59 -6.66
C TRP A 97 -1.52 3.90 -5.54
N ALA A 98 -1.19 3.62 -4.28
CA ALA A 98 -2.05 3.96 -3.14
C ALA A 98 -2.12 5.47 -2.95
N LEU A 99 -0.98 6.16 -3.06
CA LEU A 99 -0.96 7.63 -3.04
C LEU A 99 -1.65 8.24 -4.26
N VAL A 100 -1.39 7.71 -5.46
CA VAL A 100 -2.05 8.16 -6.71
C VAL A 100 -3.57 8.04 -6.58
N TYR A 101 -4.07 6.89 -6.11
CA TYR A 101 -5.49 6.69 -5.88
C TYR A 101 -6.04 7.70 -4.85
N SER A 102 -5.35 7.86 -3.73
CA SER A 102 -5.77 8.75 -2.64
C SER A 102 -5.87 10.21 -3.10
N GLN A 103 -4.88 10.69 -3.86
CA GLN A 103 -4.92 12.05 -4.40
C GLN A 103 -6.04 12.22 -5.42
N LYS A 104 -6.19 11.30 -6.37
CA LYS A 104 -7.28 11.39 -7.34
C LYS A 104 -8.66 11.37 -6.67
N LEU A 105 -8.85 10.55 -5.64
CA LEU A 105 -10.08 10.53 -4.85
C LEU A 105 -10.31 11.87 -4.13
N ALA A 106 -9.27 12.43 -3.50
CA ALA A 106 -9.35 13.73 -2.83
C ALA A 106 -9.67 14.87 -3.81
N LEU A 107 -9.07 14.86 -5.01
CA LEU A 107 -9.31 15.83 -6.08
C LEU A 107 -10.75 15.74 -6.60
N LYS A 108 -11.26 14.53 -6.85
CA LYS A 108 -12.66 14.31 -7.28
C LYS A 108 -13.65 15.00 -6.34
N HIS A 109 -13.43 14.86 -5.04
CA HIS A 109 -14.32 15.40 -4.01
C HIS A 109 -13.93 16.81 -3.53
N ARG A 110 -12.84 17.38 -4.05
CA ARG A 110 -12.30 18.71 -3.68
C ARG A 110 -11.99 18.87 -2.20
N VAL A 111 -11.39 17.84 -1.60
CA VAL A 111 -11.09 17.78 -0.16
C VAL A 111 -9.59 17.63 0.10
N PRO A 112 -9.11 17.93 1.33
CA PRO A 112 -7.73 17.69 1.69
C PRO A 112 -7.34 16.21 1.65
N LEU A 113 -6.08 15.97 1.29
CA LEU A 113 -5.40 14.69 1.41
C LEU A 113 -4.44 14.74 2.60
N LEU A 114 -4.57 13.76 3.49
CA LEU A 114 -3.67 13.52 4.62
C LEU A 114 -2.98 12.17 4.41
N VAL A 115 -1.69 12.09 4.73
CA VAL A 115 -0.95 10.83 4.80
C VAL A 115 -0.55 10.58 6.25
N CYS A 116 -0.70 9.34 6.72
CA CYS A 116 -0.19 8.93 8.03
C CYS A 116 0.66 7.67 7.92
N PHE A 117 1.58 7.51 8.87
CA PHE A 117 2.34 6.29 9.09
C PHE A 117 2.29 5.94 10.58
N CYS A 118 2.00 4.68 10.92
CA CYS A 118 1.99 4.21 12.31
C CYS A 118 3.32 3.51 12.63
N LEU A 119 4.15 4.14 13.46
CA LEU A 119 5.40 3.60 13.95
C LEU A 119 5.15 2.77 15.21
N VAL A 120 5.31 1.45 15.08
CA VAL A 120 5.36 0.53 16.21
C VAL A 120 6.74 0.57 16.88
N THR A 121 6.79 0.35 18.19
CA THR A 121 8.05 0.37 18.96
C THR A 121 8.94 -0.84 18.66
N ARG A 122 8.35 -1.94 18.19
CA ARG A 122 9.01 -3.18 17.75
C ARG A 122 8.24 -3.80 16.60
N PHE A 123 8.93 -4.46 15.66
CA PHE A 123 8.31 -5.15 14.54
C PHE A 123 9.07 -6.42 14.20
N LEU A 124 8.47 -7.59 14.50
CA LEU A 124 9.17 -8.87 14.44
C LEU A 124 10.51 -8.76 15.20
N ASP A 125 11.59 -9.31 14.63
CA ASP A 125 12.95 -9.24 15.18
C ASP A 125 13.79 -8.12 14.52
N ALA A 126 13.14 -7.05 14.03
CA ALA A 126 13.84 -5.93 13.42
C ALA A 126 14.70 -5.18 14.47
N THR A 127 15.96 -4.94 14.10
CA THR A 127 16.96 -4.21 14.89
C THR A 127 16.98 -2.72 14.50
N ILE A 128 17.82 -1.94 15.17
CA ILE A 128 18.02 -0.52 14.81
C ILE A 128 18.46 -0.35 13.35
N ARG A 129 19.11 -1.35 12.74
CA ARG A 129 19.48 -1.35 11.32
C ARG A 129 18.29 -1.10 10.41
N GLN A 130 17.21 -1.86 10.61
CA GLN A 130 16.01 -1.78 9.78
C GLN A 130 15.23 -0.50 10.10
N PHE A 131 15.07 -0.18 11.38
CA PHE A 131 14.34 1.01 11.80
C PHE A 131 15.01 2.31 11.33
N ASN A 132 16.34 2.41 11.43
CA ASN A 132 17.06 3.57 10.91
C ASN A 132 16.87 3.71 9.39
N PHE A 133 17.01 2.62 8.63
CA PHE A 133 16.79 2.67 7.18
C PHE A 133 15.35 3.11 6.81
N MET A 134 14.36 2.64 7.56
CA MET A 134 12.96 3.04 7.40
C MET A 134 12.75 4.53 7.74
N LEU A 135 13.16 4.96 8.93
CA LEU A 135 12.92 6.32 9.46
C LEU A 135 13.64 7.40 8.63
N GLU A 136 14.87 7.15 8.21
CA GLU A 136 15.57 8.07 7.30
C GLU A 136 14.88 8.18 5.93
N GLY A 137 14.29 7.08 5.44
CA GLY A 137 13.43 7.13 4.25
C GLY A 137 12.14 7.93 4.47
N LEU A 138 11.50 7.77 5.63
CA LEU A 138 10.28 8.52 5.97
C LEU A 138 10.54 10.03 6.16
N LYS A 139 11.73 10.44 6.61
CA LYS A 139 12.16 11.86 6.59
C LYS A 139 12.16 12.45 5.18
N GLU A 140 12.55 11.65 4.18
CA GLU A 140 12.47 12.07 2.77
C GLU A 140 11.00 12.14 2.30
N VAL A 141 10.15 11.20 2.73
CA VAL A 141 8.71 11.21 2.44
C VAL A 141 8.01 12.45 3.00
N GLU A 142 8.29 12.83 4.26
CA GLU A 142 7.73 14.04 4.88
C GLU A 142 8.02 15.28 4.01
N LYS A 143 9.28 15.47 3.62
CA LYS A 143 9.71 16.58 2.76
C LYS A 143 9.06 16.51 1.37
N GLY A 144 8.96 15.32 0.79
CA GLY A 144 8.33 15.09 -0.50
C GLY A 144 6.84 15.46 -0.50
N LEU A 145 6.11 15.08 0.55
CA LEU A 145 4.70 15.41 0.71
C LEU A 145 4.48 16.91 0.95
N GLN A 146 5.35 17.54 1.74
CA GLN A 146 5.30 18.98 1.98
C GLN A 146 5.44 19.78 0.68
N GLN A 147 6.34 19.37 -0.22
CA GLN A 147 6.50 19.97 -1.55
C GLN A 147 5.25 19.85 -2.43
N GLN A 148 4.44 18.81 -2.20
CA GLN A 148 3.18 18.59 -2.90
C GLN A 148 1.97 19.16 -2.13
N ARG A 149 2.18 19.97 -1.07
CA ARG A 149 1.11 20.47 -0.19
C ARG A 149 0.22 19.38 0.42
N ILE A 150 0.77 18.19 0.61
CA ILE A 150 0.09 17.08 1.28
C ILE A 150 0.61 16.98 2.70
N SER A 151 -0.29 16.92 3.68
CA SER A 151 0.10 16.83 5.10
C SER A 151 0.53 15.40 5.43
N PHE A 152 1.55 15.26 6.28
CA PHE A 152 2.07 13.99 6.77
C PHE A 152 2.05 13.97 8.30
N CYS A 153 1.62 12.85 8.90
CA CYS A 153 1.78 12.61 10.34
C CYS A 153 2.42 11.25 10.61
N LEU A 154 3.35 11.25 11.56
CA LEU A 154 3.88 10.04 12.16
C LEU A 154 3.14 9.78 13.47
N LEU A 155 2.45 8.65 13.54
CA LEU A 155 1.69 8.21 14.71
C LEU A 155 2.52 7.16 15.47
N LEU A 156 2.72 7.35 16.77
CA LEU A 156 3.52 6.43 17.58
C LEU A 156 2.60 5.41 18.25
N GLY A 157 2.58 4.17 17.75
CA GLY A 157 1.75 3.08 18.25
C GLY A 157 1.08 2.26 17.15
N GLN A 158 0.00 1.56 17.49
CA GLN A 158 -0.63 0.58 16.59
C GLN A 158 -1.77 1.20 15.76
N ALA A 159 -1.84 0.82 14.48
CA ALA A 159 -2.81 1.35 13.55
C ALA A 159 -4.30 1.11 13.93
N PRO A 160 -4.71 -0.06 14.47
CA PRO A 160 -6.10 -0.31 14.87
C PRO A 160 -6.65 0.67 15.91
N GLU A 161 -5.79 1.31 16.68
CA GLU A 161 -6.14 2.36 17.64
C GLU A 161 -6.02 3.76 17.02
N LEU A 162 -4.86 4.06 16.42
CA LEU A 162 -4.51 5.43 16.05
C LEU A 162 -5.18 5.90 14.76
N VAL A 163 -5.42 5.00 13.78
CA VAL A 163 -6.08 5.37 12.52
C VAL A 163 -7.53 5.80 12.77
N PRO A 164 -8.37 5.04 13.51
CA PRO A 164 -9.72 5.50 13.87
C PRO A 164 -9.74 6.82 14.64
N SER A 165 -8.82 7.02 15.59
CA SER A 165 -8.70 8.29 16.32
C SER A 165 -8.42 9.46 15.36
N LEU A 166 -7.50 9.28 14.41
CA LEU A 166 -7.19 10.27 13.39
C LEU A 166 -8.40 10.54 12.46
N VAL A 167 -9.16 9.50 12.13
CA VAL A 167 -10.38 9.60 11.32
C VAL A 167 -11.42 10.49 12.01
N THR A 168 -11.66 10.30 13.30
CA THR A 168 -12.57 11.14 14.07
C THR A 168 -12.03 12.58 14.20
N GLN A 169 -10.77 12.73 14.59
CA GLN A 169 -10.14 14.04 14.81
C GLN A 169 -10.14 14.92 13.56
N HIS A 170 -9.87 14.32 12.40
CA HIS A 170 -9.77 15.03 11.12
C HIS A 170 -10.98 14.82 10.22
N GLN A 171 -12.10 14.32 10.74
CA GLN A 171 -13.34 14.13 9.97
C GLN A 171 -13.06 13.49 8.59
N VAL A 172 -12.42 12.32 8.59
CA VAL A 172 -12.03 11.62 7.36
C VAL A 172 -13.25 10.93 6.76
N SER A 173 -13.45 11.06 5.44
CA SER A 173 -14.55 10.43 4.71
C SER A 173 -14.17 9.13 4.01
N ALA A 174 -12.88 8.88 3.77
CA ALA A 174 -12.38 7.60 3.28
C ALA A 174 -10.93 7.39 3.70
N VAL A 175 -10.61 6.14 4.06
CA VAL A 175 -9.24 5.70 4.34
C VAL A 175 -8.77 4.84 3.18
N VAL A 176 -7.54 5.05 2.74
CA VAL A 176 -6.83 4.24 1.77
C VAL A 176 -5.62 3.61 2.47
N CYS A 177 -5.31 2.35 2.20
CA CYS A 177 -4.10 1.69 2.67
C CYS A 177 -3.41 0.92 1.54
N ASP A 178 -2.11 0.68 1.68
CA ASP A 178 -1.37 -0.22 0.79
C ASP A 178 -1.53 -1.71 1.17
N PHE A 179 -1.02 -2.60 0.33
CA PHE A 179 -1.19 -4.05 0.46
C PHE A 179 0.07 -4.75 0.98
N SER A 180 -0.10 -5.59 1.99
CA SER A 180 0.89 -6.57 2.43
C SER A 180 0.21 -7.91 2.70
N PRO A 181 0.74 -9.03 2.19
CA PRO A 181 0.18 -10.36 2.45
C PRO A 181 0.61 -10.94 3.81
N LEU A 182 1.48 -10.26 4.54
CA LEU A 182 2.02 -10.76 5.81
C LEU A 182 0.93 -10.76 6.90
N ARG A 183 1.00 -11.74 7.81
CA ARG A 183 0.04 -11.99 8.88
C ARG A 183 -0.17 -10.76 9.76
N LEU A 184 0.91 -10.16 10.28
CA LEU A 184 0.80 -9.03 11.21
C LEU A 184 0.21 -7.76 10.55
N PRO A 185 0.68 -7.29 9.38
CA PRO A 185 0.01 -6.23 8.64
C PRO A 185 -1.45 -6.53 8.29
N SER A 186 -1.78 -7.78 7.93
CA SER A 186 -3.16 -8.17 7.65
C SER A 186 -4.05 -8.02 8.89
N LEU A 187 -3.58 -8.44 10.07
CA LEU A 187 -4.30 -8.25 11.33
C LEU A 187 -4.53 -6.76 11.66
N TRP A 188 -3.58 -5.89 11.36
CA TRP A 188 -3.78 -4.45 11.52
C TRP A 188 -4.86 -3.92 10.59
N VAL A 189 -4.85 -4.34 9.32
CA VAL A 189 -5.88 -3.96 8.34
C VAL A 189 -7.25 -4.44 8.79
N ASP A 190 -7.38 -5.67 9.29
CA ASP A 190 -8.62 -6.22 9.82
C ASP A 190 -9.12 -5.41 11.03
N GLY A 191 -8.23 -5.10 11.97
CA GLY A 191 -8.54 -4.28 13.15
C GLY A 191 -8.99 -2.87 12.79
N VAL A 192 -8.29 -2.20 11.85
CA VAL A 192 -8.69 -0.89 11.34
C VAL A 192 -10.03 -0.98 10.62
N THR A 193 -10.24 -1.99 9.77
CA THR A 193 -11.52 -2.20 9.06
C THR A 193 -12.69 -2.29 10.03
N GLY A 194 -12.58 -3.12 11.08
CA GLY A 194 -13.64 -3.27 12.08
C GLY A 194 -13.93 -1.99 12.87
N SER A 195 -12.92 -1.16 13.12
CA SER A 195 -13.11 0.15 13.75
C SER A 195 -13.75 1.17 12.80
N LEU A 196 -13.36 1.19 11.53
CA LEU A 196 -13.90 2.11 10.53
C LEU A 196 -15.34 1.78 10.13
N ASP A 197 -15.73 0.50 10.13
CA ASP A 197 -17.12 0.08 9.94
C ASP A 197 -18.05 0.70 10.98
N LYS A 198 -17.62 0.79 12.25
CA LYS A 198 -18.37 1.46 13.34
C LYS A 198 -18.50 2.97 13.12
N LEU A 199 -17.54 3.57 12.42
CA LEU A 199 -17.53 4.99 12.06
C LEU A 199 -18.22 5.26 10.71
N ALA A 200 -18.72 4.23 10.03
CA ALA A 200 -19.26 4.29 8.68
C ALA A 200 -18.29 4.92 7.66
N VAL A 201 -16.97 4.72 7.84
CA VAL A 201 -15.93 5.20 6.93
C VAL A 201 -15.38 4.03 6.12
N PRO A 202 -15.38 4.08 4.77
CA PRO A 202 -14.85 3.00 3.95
C PRO A 202 -13.32 2.92 4.05
N LEU A 203 -12.81 1.68 4.07
CA LEU A 203 -11.40 1.40 3.84
C LEU A 203 -11.19 0.85 2.43
N VAL A 204 -10.29 1.48 1.68
CA VAL A 204 -9.86 1.01 0.36
C VAL A 204 -8.44 0.50 0.46
N GLN A 205 -8.20 -0.75 0.08
CA GLN A 205 -6.85 -1.29 -0.03
C GLN A 205 -6.40 -1.27 -1.49
N VAL A 206 -5.19 -0.78 -1.74
CA VAL A 206 -4.58 -0.68 -3.07
C VAL A 206 -3.31 -1.50 -3.10
N ASP A 207 -3.17 -2.38 -4.09
CA ASP A 207 -1.87 -3.02 -4.33
C ASP A 207 -0.93 -2.02 -5.00
N ALA A 208 -0.06 -1.41 -4.21
CA ALA A 208 0.96 -0.47 -4.65
C ALA A 208 2.36 -1.12 -4.76
N HIS A 209 2.48 -2.39 -4.38
CA HIS A 209 3.76 -3.09 -4.30
C HIS A 209 4.01 -3.99 -5.52
N ASN A 210 2.95 -4.62 -6.04
CA ASN A 210 3.01 -5.52 -7.18
C ASN A 210 2.70 -4.80 -8.49
N VAL A 211 3.34 -5.24 -9.58
CA VAL A 211 3.00 -4.78 -10.93
C VAL A 211 1.56 -5.17 -11.19
N VAL A 212 1.26 -6.48 -11.13
CA VAL A 212 -0.10 -7.00 -11.22
C VAL A 212 -0.62 -7.22 -9.79
N PRO A 213 -1.79 -6.68 -9.42
CA PRO A 213 -2.33 -6.83 -8.06
C PRO A 213 -2.41 -8.29 -7.65
N CYS A 214 -1.98 -8.62 -6.44
CA CYS A 214 -1.78 -10.00 -6.02
C CYS A 214 -3.05 -10.88 -6.15
N TRP A 215 -4.22 -10.32 -5.83
CA TRP A 215 -5.53 -10.99 -5.95
C TRP A 215 -6.09 -11.01 -7.39
N VAL A 216 -5.47 -10.28 -8.31
CA VAL A 216 -5.80 -10.31 -9.75
C VAL A 216 -4.90 -11.30 -10.49
N THR A 217 -3.65 -11.45 -10.05
CA THR A 217 -2.68 -12.37 -10.66
C THR A 217 -3.17 -13.81 -10.63
N SER A 218 -3.69 -14.26 -9.50
CA SER A 218 -4.23 -15.61 -9.29
C SER A 218 -5.29 -15.58 -8.20
N ASP A 219 -6.25 -16.49 -8.26
CA ASP A 219 -7.28 -16.73 -7.25
C ASP A 219 -6.86 -17.77 -6.19
N LYS A 220 -5.68 -18.36 -6.35
CA LYS A 220 -5.10 -19.39 -5.49
C LYS A 220 -3.59 -19.28 -5.37
N GLN A 221 -3.03 -20.04 -4.43
CA GLN A 221 -1.59 -20.28 -4.34
C GLN A 221 -1.09 -20.97 -5.61
N GLU A 222 -0.05 -20.39 -6.21
CA GLU A 222 0.68 -20.98 -7.33
C GLU A 222 1.87 -21.79 -6.81
N TYR A 223 2.06 -22.98 -7.36
CA TYR A 223 3.09 -23.92 -6.88
C TYR A 223 4.51 -23.54 -7.33
N ALA A 224 4.66 -22.88 -8.48
CA ALA A 224 5.97 -22.56 -9.04
C ALA A 224 5.97 -21.32 -9.93
N ALA A 225 7.15 -20.76 -10.17
CA ALA A 225 7.35 -19.67 -11.11
C ALA A 225 6.76 -19.99 -12.51
N ARG A 226 6.86 -21.25 -12.95
CA ARG A 226 6.29 -21.71 -14.24
C ARG A 226 4.78 -21.49 -14.32
N THR A 227 4.04 -21.69 -13.23
CA THR A 227 2.57 -21.67 -13.25
C THR A 227 2.04 -20.24 -13.12
N ILE A 228 2.69 -19.38 -12.34
CA ILE A 228 2.31 -17.97 -12.19
C ILE A 228 2.78 -17.08 -13.36
N ARG A 229 3.92 -17.40 -14.00
CA ARG A 229 4.52 -16.57 -15.07
C ARG A 229 3.52 -16.26 -16.17
N GLY A 230 2.86 -17.27 -16.72
CA GLY A 230 1.87 -17.06 -17.78
C GLY A 230 0.70 -16.18 -17.34
N LYS A 231 0.28 -16.25 -16.08
CA LYS A 231 -0.79 -15.40 -15.52
C LYS A 231 -0.36 -13.94 -15.41
N ILE A 232 0.88 -13.68 -14.99
CA ILE A 232 1.45 -12.33 -14.93
C ILE A 232 1.66 -11.78 -16.35
N THR A 233 2.34 -12.53 -17.23
CA THR A 233 2.72 -12.06 -18.56
C THR A 233 1.51 -11.61 -19.38
N ARG A 234 0.38 -12.31 -19.30
CA ARG A 234 -0.87 -11.92 -19.98
C ARG A 234 -1.44 -10.58 -19.53
N GLN A 235 -1.05 -10.10 -18.36
CA GLN A 235 -1.57 -8.88 -17.74
C GLN A 235 -0.55 -7.72 -17.79
N LEU A 236 0.70 -7.95 -18.19
CA LEU A 236 1.74 -6.91 -18.20
C LEU A 236 1.40 -5.74 -19.11
N SER A 237 0.70 -5.94 -20.23
CA SER A 237 0.27 -4.83 -21.10
C SER A 237 -0.68 -3.86 -20.41
N THR A 238 -1.50 -4.35 -19.47
CA THR A 238 -2.43 -3.54 -18.67
C THR A 238 -1.75 -2.89 -17.49
N TYR A 239 -0.87 -3.62 -16.79
CA TYR A 239 -0.37 -3.20 -15.48
C TYR A 239 1.06 -2.66 -15.48
N LEU A 240 1.92 -3.07 -16.40
CA LEU A 240 3.31 -2.56 -16.52
C LEU A 240 3.33 -1.30 -17.39
N VAL A 241 2.62 -0.28 -16.90
CA VAL A 241 2.44 1.03 -17.54
C VAL A 241 3.17 2.12 -16.77
N GLU A 242 3.37 3.28 -17.37
CA GLU A 242 3.87 4.44 -16.64
C GLU A 242 2.86 4.92 -15.59
N PHE A 243 3.40 5.52 -14.53
CA PHE A 243 2.60 6.03 -13.43
C PHE A 243 2.07 7.45 -13.73
N PRO A 244 0.85 7.80 -13.29
CA PRO A 244 0.38 9.18 -13.31
C PRO A 244 1.22 10.09 -12.40
N VAL A 245 1.34 11.35 -12.79
CA VAL A 245 1.99 12.39 -11.99
C VAL A 245 1.14 12.70 -10.76
N VAL A 246 1.75 12.68 -9.57
CA VAL A 246 1.18 13.29 -8.37
C VAL A 246 1.54 14.77 -8.42
N THR A 247 0.51 15.61 -8.42
CA THR A 247 0.67 17.07 -8.51
C THR A 247 0.66 17.68 -7.12
N GLU A 248 0.95 18.98 -7.06
CA GLU A 248 0.67 19.76 -5.87
C GLU A 248 -0.83 19.71 -5.56
N HIS A 249 -1.19 19.41 -4.32
CA HIS A 249 -2.58 19.24 -3.90
C HIS A 249 -3.23 20.60 -3.66
N PRO A 250 -4.33 20.94 -4.35
CA PRO A 250 -4.91 22.27 -4.31
C PRO A 250 -5.75 22.55 -3.06
N HIS A 251 -6.03 21.53 -2.24
CA HIS A 251 -6.86 21.63 -1.05
C HIS A 251 -6.02 21.37 0.20
N PRO A 252 -5.28 22.38 0.72
CA PRO A 252 -4.45 22.17 1.90
C PRO A 252 -5.30 21.86 3.13
N LEU A 253 -4.71 21.17 4.10
CA LEU A 253 -5.34 20.91 5.39
C LEU A 253 -5.48 22.24 6.16
N PRO A 254 -6.70 22.66 6.57
CA PRO A 254 -6.86 23.83 7.41
C PRO A 254 -6.13 23.65 8.74
N GLY A 255 -5.32 24.64 9.13
CA GLY A 255 -4.48 24.60 10.33
C GLY A 255 -3.16 23.82 10.19
N GLY A 256 -2.97 23.08 9.09
CA GLY A 256 -1.78 22.27 8.87
C GLY A 256 -1.61 21.14 9.91
N LEU A 257 -0.42 20.54 9.92
CA LEU A 257 0.04 19.62 10.96
C LEU A 257 1.35 20.12 11.54
N LEU A 258 1.61 19.74 12.79
CA LEU A 258 2.93 19.92 13.39
C LEU A 258 3.95 19.04 12.65
N PRO A 259 5.20 19.51 12.47
CA PRO A 259 6.29 18.69 11.96
C PRO A 259 6.49 17.42 12.79
N VAL A 260 7.00 16.37 12.18
CA VAL A 260 7.28 15.12 12.88
C VAL A 260 8.44 15.31 13.86
N ASP A 261 8.23 14.88 15.10
CA ASP A 261 9.29 14.78 16.11
C ASP A 261 10.07 13.48 15.92
N TRP A 262 11.12 13.56 15.08
CA TRP A 262 11.96 12.42 14.74
C TRP A 262 12.80 11.94 15.93
N GLU A 263 13.24 12.83 16.82
CA GLU A 263 13.98 12.44 18.03
C GLU A 263 13.10 11.60 18.95
N LYS A 264 11.85 12.03 19.14
CA LYS A 264 10.86 11.23 19.88
C LYS A 264 10.64 9.88 19.20
N ALA A 265 10.46 9.85 17.87
CA ALA A 265 10.29 8.61 17.12
C ALA A 265 11.41 7.60 17.40
N TYR A 266 12.68 8.04 17.33
CA TYR A 266 13.84 7.20 17.67
C TYR A 266 13.85 6.77 19.13
N SER A 267 13.57 7.69 20.07
CA SER A 267 13.58 7.40 21.51
C SER A 267 12.52 6.37 21.95
N THR A 268 11.45 6.20 21.17
CA THR A 268 10.37 5.24 21.48
C THR A 268 10.66 3.81 21.02
N LEU A 269 11.71 3.59 20.24
CA LEU A 269 12.04 2.26 19.72
C LEU A 269 12.52 1.34 20.84
N GLN A 270 12.03 0.09 20.82
CA GLN A 270 12.38 -0.97 21.75
C GLN A 270 12.96 -2.14 20.96
N VAL A 271 14.17 -1.94 20.43
CA VAL A 271 14.81 -2.85 19.46
C VAL A 271 16.25 -3.12 19.85
N ASP A 272 16.78 -4.24 19.37
CA ASP A 272 18.20 -4.53 19.47
C ASP A 272 19.04 -3.48 18.71
N THR A 273 19.97 -2.84 19.42
CA THR A 273 20.89 -1.83 18.86
C THR A 273 22.28 -2.39 18.59
N SER A 274 22.55 -3.67 18.88
CA SER A 274 23.85 -4.32 18.66
C SER A 274 24.18 -4.48 17.17
N VAL A 275 23.16 -4.55 16.31
CA VAL A 275 23.29 -4.60 14.85
C VAL A 275 23.15 -3.19 14.29
N PRO A 276 24.25 -2.49 13.96
CA PRO A 276 24.21 -1.06 13.64
C PRO A 276 23.55 -0.79 12.28
N PRO A 277 23.15 0.46 11.99
CA PRO A 277 22.75 0.90 10.67
C PRO A 277 23.73 0.47 9.57
N VAL A 278 23.20 0.23 8.36
CA VAL A 278 24.01 -0.12 7.19
C VAL A 278 24.83 1.09 6.72
N SER A 279 26.10 0.87 6.37
CA SER A 279 27.00 1.90 5.86
C SER A 279 27.02 1.99 4.32
N TRP A 280 26.72 0.89 3.62
CA TRP A 280 26.82 0.82 2.17
C TRP A 280 25.56 1.29 1.43
N ALA A 281 24.41 1.37 2.11
CA ALA A 281 23.12 1.73 1.53
C ALA A 281 22.54 2.98 2.18
N THR A 282 22.43 4.07 1.40
CA THR A 282 21.71 5.26 1.85
C THR A 282 20.20 5.07 1.71
N PRO A 283 19.40 5.26 2.77
CA PRO A 283 17.94 5.13 2.67
C PRO A 283 17.29 6.23 1.83
N GLY A 284 16.02 6.03 1.46
CA GLY A 284 15.19 6.99 0.75
C GLY A 284 15.07 6.73 -0.75
N THR A 285 13.97 7.23 -1.34
CA THR A 285 13.64 7.05 -2.76
C THR A 285 14.73 7.59 -3.67
N LYS A 286 15.27 8.77 -3.38
CA LYS A 286 16.34 9.38 -4.18
C LYS A 286 17.58 8.50 -4.26
N ALA A 287 17.99 7.92 -3.14
CA ALA A 287 19.15 7.03 -3.12
C ALA A 287 18.88 5.74 -3.89
N GLY A 288 17.73 5.09 -3.67
CA GLY A 288 17.36 3.86 -4.37
C GLY A 288 17.24 4.05 -5.89
N MET A 289 16.71 5.19 -6.35
CA MET A 289 16.64 5.51 -7.78
C MET A 289 18.03 5.69 -8.40
N ARG A 290 19.01 6.24 -7.67
CA ARG A 290 20.42 6.30 -8.14
C ARG A 290 21.03 4.90 -8.25
N VAL A 291 20.76 4.02 -7.29
CA VAL A 291 21.21 2.62 -7.35
C VAL A 291 20.61 1.88 -8.55
N LEU A 292 19.33 2.12 -8.85
CA LEU A 292 18.66 1.59 -10.03
C LEU A 292 19.28 2.12 -11.33
N GLU A 293 19.51 3.43 -11.43
CA GLU A 293 20.15 4.05 -12.59
C GLU A 293 21.57 3.48 -12.83
N GLU A 294 22.35 3.37 -11.75
CA GLU A 294 23.68 2.79 -11.80
C GLU A 294 23.66 1.32 -12.23
N PHE A 295 22.73 0.52 -11.69
CA PHE A 295 22.53 -0.86 -12.13
C PHE A 295 22.25 -0.92 -13.63
N CYS A 296 21.26 -0.18 -14.12
CA CYS A 296 20.91 -0.13 -15.54
C CYS A 296 22.10 0.24 -16.44
N ARG A 297 22.93 1.20 -16.01
CA ARG A 297 24.04 1.72 -16.81
C ARG A 297 25.29 0.83 -16.77
N LYS A 298 25.65 0.31 -15.60
CA LYS A 298 26.97 -0.34 -15.38
C LYS A 298 26.89 -1.85 -15.25
N ARG A 299 25.87 -2.38 -14.57
CA ARG A 299 25.85 -3.76 -14.08
C ARG A 299 24.82 -4.64 -14.78
N LEU A 300 23.81 -4.05 -15.43
CA LEU A 300 22.77 -4.80 -16.13
C LEU A 300 23.34 -5.76 -17.16
N ALA A 301 24.36 -5.38 -17.94
CA ALA A 301 24.98 -6.30 -18.92
C ALA A 301 25.61 -7.55 -18.26
N LEU A 302 26.04 -7.45 -17.00
CA LEU A 302 26.64 -8.54 -16.25
C LEU A 302 25.61 -9.42 -15.52
N TYR A 303 24.37 -8.96 -15.39
CA TYR A 303 23.37 -9.59 -14.51
C TYR A 303 23.11 -11.07 -14.86
N ASP A 304 22.68 -11.39 -16.08
CA ASP A 304 22.41 -12.79 -16.44
C ASP A 304 23.62 -13.72 -16.28
N PRO A 305 24.82 -13.39 -16.82
CA PRO A 305 25.97 -14.29 -16.72
C PRO A 305 26.57 -14.38 -15.31
N LYS A 306 26.40 -13.36 -14.45
CA LYS A 306 27.14 -13.26 -13.17
C LYS A 306 26.28 -13.14 -11.91
N ARG A 307 24.95 -13.08 -11.98
CA ARG A 307 24.07 -12.96 -10.79
C ARG A 307 24.21 -14.07 -9.73
N ASN A 308 24.77 -15.22 -10.11
CA ASN A 308 24.99 -16.36 -9.21
C ASN A 308 26.44 -16.43 -8.71
N ASP A 309 27.31 -15.51 -9.11
CA ASP A 309 28.69 -15.43 -8.65
C ASP A 309 28.79 -14.37 -7.53
N PRO A 310 28.97 -14.77 -6.26
CA PRO A 310 29.02 -13.82 -5.15
C PRO A 310 30.29 -12.95 -5.15
N ASN A 311 31.29 -13.25 -5.99
CA ASN A 311 32.50 -12.44 -6.13
C ASN A 311 32.33 -11.30 -7.15
N GLU A 312 31.20 -11.28 -7.86
CA GLU A 312 30.92 -10.32 -8.92
C GLU A 312 29.85 -9.32 -8.46
N ASP A 313 30.11 -8.03 -8.65
CA ASP A 313 29.10 -6.98 -8.40
C ASP A 313 28.13 -6.91 -9.59
N ALA A 314 27.36 -7.98 -9.78
CA ALA A 314 26.42 -8.15 -10.89
C ALA A 314 24.97 -7.84 -10.49
N LEU A 315 24.63 -7.90 -9.20
CA LEU A 315 23.27 -7.72 -8.71
C LEU A 315 22.81 -6.26 -8.75
N SER A 316 21.50 -6.05 -8.66
CA SER A 316 20.95 -4.68 -8.61
C SER A 316 21.19 -3.99 -7.27
N ASN A 317 21.35 -4.76 -6.20
CA ASN A 317 21.38 -4.32 -4.81
C ASN A 317 20.11 -3.58 -4.35
N LEU A 318 19.00 -3.67 -5.10
CA LEU A 318 17.78 -2.89 -4.84
C LEU A 318 16.91 -3.43 -3.69
N SER A 319 17.17 -4.64 -3.17
CA SER A 319 16.28 -5.29 -2.21
C SER A 319 15.96 -4.48 -0.95
N PRO A 320 16.87 -3.67 -0.34
CA PRO A 320 16.50 -2.84 0.81
C PRO A 320 15.45 -1.78 0.45
N TRP A 321 15.61 -1.11 -0.69
CA TRP A 321 14.67 -0.08 -1.14
C TRP A 321 13.34 -0.68 -1.62
N LEU A 322 13.37 -1.87 -2.24
CA LEU A 322 12.14 -2.58 -2.60
C LEU A 322 11.38 -3.05 -1.36
N HIS A 323 12.09 -3.58 -0.35
CA HIS A 323 11.48 -4.06 0.89
C HIS A 323 10.67 -2.98 1.63
N PHE A 324 11.26 -1.80 1.84
CA PHE A 324 10.57 -0.67 2.46
C PHE A 324 9.68 0.10 1.49
N GLY A 325 9.57 -0.34 0.24
CA GLY A 325 8.81 0.37 -0.79
C GLY A 325 9.31 1.79 -1.05
N GLN A 326 10.59 2.06 -0.81
CA GLN A 326 11.24 3.32 -1.15
C GLN A 326 11.50 3.44 -2.66
N VAL A 327 11.60 2.30 -3.36
CA VAL A 327 11.59 2.21 -4.84
C VAL A 327 10.48 1.26 -5.27
N SER A 328 9.77 1.61 -6.33
CA SER A 328 8.76 0.73 -6.93
C SER A 328 9.40 -0.35 -7.79
N ALA A 329 8.99 -1.61 -7.60
CA ALA A 329 9.41 -2.71 -8.47
C ALA A 329 8.93 -2.51 -9.92
N GLN A 330 7.74 -1.90 -10.11
CA GLN A 330 7.23 -1.54 -11.42
C GLN A 330 8.14 -0.49 -12.09
N ARG A 331 8.61 0.52 -11.34
CA ARG A 331 9.59 1.48 -11.85
C ARG A 331 10.89 0.80 -12.25
N ALA A 332 11.42 -0.08 -11.40
CA ALA A 332 12.63 -0.84 -11.71
C ALA A 332 12.49 -1.65 -13.00
N ALA A 333 11.36 -2.35 -13.17
CA ALA A 333 11.05 -3.09 -14.39
C ALA A 333 10.96 -2.18 -15.64
N LEU A 334 10.30 -1.03 -15.54
CA LEU A 334 10.23 -0.05 -16.64
C LEU A 334 11.61 0.49 -17.02
N SER A 335 12.41 0.90 -16.03
CA SER A 335 13.78 1.41 -16.24
C SER A 335 14.70 0.38 -16.88
N VAL A 336 14.64 -0.89 -16.44
CA VAL A 336 15.44 -1.97 -17.03
C VAL A 336 14.99 -2.31 -18.45
N ARG A 337 13.67 -2.30 -18.73
CA ARG A 337 13.15 -2.45 -20.11
C ARG A 337 13.64 -1.34 -21.03
N GLN A 338 13.68 -0.11 -20.54
CA GLN A 338 14.17 1.05 -21.29
C GLN A 338 15.68 1.00 -21.54
N ALA A 339 16.46 0.46 -20.59
CA ALA A 339 17.91 0.27 -20.72
C ALA A 339 18.30 -0.94 -21.62
N LYS A 340 17.32 -1.58 -22.26
CA LYS A 340 17.56 -2.71 -23.16
C LYS A 340 18.35 -2.30 -24.38
N THR A 341 19.39 -3.07 -24.66
CA THR A 341 20.22 -3.03 -25.86
C THR A 341 20.34 -4.45 -26.43
N ALA A 342 20.96 -4.60 -27.60
CA ALA A 342 21.24 -5.92 -28.15
C ALA A 342 22.16 -6.76 -27.23
N ARG A 343 23.05 -6.11 -26.46
CA ARG A 343 24.08 -6.79 -25.65
C ARG A 343 23.57 -7.30 -24.30
N ASN A 344 22.48 -6.75 -23.78
CA ASN A 344 21.98 -7.06 -22.43
C ASN A 344 20.55 -7.63 -22.43
N LYS A 345 20.05 -8.11 -23.57
CA LYS A 345 18.68 -8.64 -23.69
C LYS A 345 18.41 -9.78 -22.68
N ALA A 346 19.32 -10.75 -22.56
CA ALA A 346 19.18 -11.86 -21.62
C ALA A 346 19.14 -11.36 -20.16
N SER A 347 20.00 -10.41 -19.81
CA SER A 347 19.99 -9.75 -18.50
C SER A 347 18.72 -8.98 -18.19
N VAL A 348 18.12 -8.31 -19.17
CA VAL A 348 16.81 -7.66 -19.01
C VAL A 348 15.74 -8.70 -18.71
N GLU A 349 15.70 -9.80 -19.46
CA GLU A 349 14.71 -10.88 -19.28
C GLU A 349 14.89 -11.58 -17.93
N ALA A 350 16.13 -11.89 -17.54
CA ALA A 350 16.47 -12.47 -16.24
C ALA A 350 16.09 -11.53 -15.08
N PHE A 351 16.36 -10.23 -15.19
CA PHE A 351 15.98 -9.27 -14.16
C PHE A 351 14.46 -9.19 -14.00
N LEU A 352 13.70 -9.16 -15.10
CA LEU A 352 12.23 -9.10 -15.05
C LEU A 352 11.62 -10.38 -14.45
N GLU A 353 12.22 -11.54 -14.70
CA GLU A 353 11.83 -12.80 -14.05
C GLU A 353 11.98 -12.71 -12.53
N GLU A 354 13.12 -12.21 -12.03
CA GLU A 354 13.35 -12.10 -10.59
C GLU A 354 12.49 -10.98 -9.95
N ALA A 355 12.47 -9.79 -10.56
CA ALA A 355 11.81 -8.60 -10.01
C ALA A 355 10.28 -8.62 -10.09
N ILE A 356 9.71 -9.37 -11.05
CA ILE A 356 8.26 -9.50 -11.21
C ILE A 356 7.83 -10.92 -10.83
N VAL A 357 8.22 -11.94 -11.59
CA VAL A 357 7.65 -13.29 -11.45
C VAL A 357 7.98 -13.90 -10.09
N ARG A 358 9.25 -13.90 -9.70
CA ARG A 358 9.71 -14.52 -8.45
C ARG A 358 9.27 -13.73 -7.22
N ARG A 359 9.38 -12.40 -7.29
CA ARG A 359 8.93 -11.51 -6.22
C ARG A 359 7.41 -11.61 -5.99
N GLU A 360 6.59 -11.53 -7.04
CA GLU A 360 5.13 -11.60 -6.92
C GLU A 360 4.63 -13.02 -6.60
N LEU A 361 5.41 -14.06 -6.94
CA LEU A 361 5.18 -15.42 -6.42
C LEU A 361 5.33 -15.47 -4.89
N GLY A 362 6.29 -14.74 -4.31
CA GLY A 362 6.44 -14.62 -2.86
C GLY A 362 5.21 -13.99 -2.21
N ASP A 363 4.68 -12.91 -2.79
CA ASP A 363 3.44 -12.28 -2.31
C ASP A 363 2.23 -13.21 -2.46
N ASN A 364 2.13 -13.92 -3.59
CA ASN A 364 1.09 -14.94 -3.81
C ASN A 364 1.15 -16.06 -2.76
N PHE A 365 2.35 -16.56 -2.47
CA PHE A 365 2.56 -17.60 -1.45
C PHE A 365 2.08 -17.11 -0.08
N CYS A 366 2.52 -15.94 0.38
CA CYS A 366 2.12 -15.40 1.66
C CYS A 366 0.62 -15.07 1.73
N LEU A 367 0.00 -14.62 0.63
CA LEU A 367 -1.42 -14.27 0.59
C LEU A 367 -2.30 -15.51 0.81
N TYR A 368 -1.98 -16.61 0.13
CA TYR A 368 -2.82 -17.81 0.10
C TYR A 368 -2.41 -18.88 1.13
N ASN A 369 -1.18 -18.85 1.64
CA ASN A 369 -0.69 -19.82 2.62
C ASN A 369 -0.60 -19.21 4.02
N LYS A 370 -1.54 -19.51 4.91
CA LYS A 370 -1.52 -18.99 6.29
C LYS A 370 -0.33 -19.48 7.13
N ASN A 371 0.33 -20.54 6.67
CA ASN A 371 1.47 -21.20 7.30
C ASN A 371 2.78 -20.90 6.57
N TYR A 372 2.87 -19.77 5.85
CA TYR A 372 4.01 -19.40 4.99
C TYR A 372 5.38 -19.38 5.70
N ASP A 373 5.40 -19.30 7.03
CA ASP A 373 6.57 -19.24 7.91
C ASP A 373 6.74 -20.52 8.75
N SER A 374 6.17 -21.64 8.32
CA SER A 374 6.32 -22.93 8.99
C SER A 374 6.44 -24.09 7.99
N ILE A 375 6.97 -25.22 8.45
CA ILE A 375 7.04 -26.46 7.64
C ILE A 375 5.65 -26.91 7.15
N GLN A 376 4.57 -26.54 7.84
CA GLN A 376 3.21 -26.87 7.43
C GLN A 376 2.80 -26.15 6.13
N GLY A 377 3.44 -25.03 5.81
CA GLY A 377 3.25 -24.31 4.56
C GLY A 377 3.96 -24.93 3.36
N ALA A 378 4.88 -25.89 3.57
CA ALA A 378 5.59 -26.55 2.48
C ALA A 378 4.67 -27.52 1.71
N PRO A 379 4.98 -27.83 0.43
CA PRO A 379 4.27 -28.84 -0.34
C PRO A 379 4.25 -30.21 0.36
N GLN A 380 3.21 -31.01 0.13
CA GLN A 380 3.04 -32.31 0.79
C GLN A 380 4.24 -33.26 0.56
N TRP A 381 4.79 -33.30 -0.65
CA TRP A 381 5.96 -34.13 -0.95
C TRP A 381 7.19 -33.69 -0.16
N ALA A 382 7.39 -32.38 0.05
CA ALA A 382 8.51 -31.85 0.81
C ALA A 382 8.37 -32.18 2.30
N ARG A 383 7.14 -32.06 2.84
CA ARG A 383 6.84 -32.50 4.21
C ARG A 383 7.02 -34.01 4.39
N GLY A 384 6.63 -34.80 3.38
CA GLY A 384 6.80 -36.25 3.38
C GLY A 384 8.27 -36.65 3.42
N THR A 385 9.11 -36.06 2.56
CA THR A 385 10.55 -36.37 2.54
C THR A 385 11.25 -35.91 3.81
N LEU A 386 10.97 -34.71 4.33
CA LEU A 386 11.56 -34.22 5.58
C LEU A 386 11.21 -35.12 6.78
N ARG A 387 9.98 -35.64 6.85
CA ARG A 387 9.59 -36.61 7.89
C ARG A 387 10.28 -37.96 7.75
N HIS A 388 10.48 -38.43 6.52
CA HIS A 388 11.16 -39.70 6.28
C HIS A 388 12.61 -39.67 6.80
N HIS A 389 13.27 -38.52 6.68
CA HIS A 389 14.64 -38.27 7.09
C HIS A 389 14.79 -37.64 8.48
N GLU A 390 13.73 -37.58 9.29
CA GLU A 390 13.77 -36.94 10.62
C GLU A 390 14.66 -37.69 11.62
N GLY A 391 14.86 -38.99 11.42
CA GLY A 391 15.73 -39.84 12.24
C GLY A 391 17.18 -39.94 11.77
N ASP A 392 17.55 -39.25 10.69
CA ASP A 392 18.92 -39.27 10.18
C ASP A 392 19.84 -38.52 11.15
N GLU A 393 20.95 -39.14 11.57
CA GLU A 393 21.96 -38.45 12.37
C GLU A 393 22.60 -37.35 11.51
N GLY A 394 22.54 -36.09 11.96
CA GLY A 394 23.22 -34.99 11.27
C GLY A 394 24.74 -35.20 11.24
N GLU A 395 25.40 -34.83 10.14
CA GLU A 395 26.86 -34.96 9.98
C GLU A 395 27.68 -34.32 11.13
N ASP A 396 27.16 -33.27 11.76
CA ASP A 396 27.83 -32.61 12.89
C ASP A 396 27.77 -33.46 14.19
N LEU A 397 26.79 -34.35 14.34
CA LEU A 397 26.74 -35.33 15.46
C LEU A 397 27.67 -36.53 15.23
N LEU A 398 28.07 -36.78 13.98
CA LEU A 398 28.99 -37.86 13.62
C LEU A 398 30.47 -37.48 13.80
N ARG A 399 30.80 -36.18 13.80
CA ARG A 399 32.18 -35.70 14.01
C ARG A 399 32.69 -35.85 15.44
N ASP A 400 31.79 -35.86 16.43
CA ASP A 400 32.14 -36.06 17.85
C ASP A 400 32.17 -37.54 18.28
N ARG A 401 32.02 -38.49 17.34
CA ARG A 401 32.01 -39.94 17.59
C ARG A 401 33.20 -40.71 16.97
N VAL A 402 34.27 -40.05 16.52
CA VAL A 402 35.48 -40.69 15.98
C VAL A 402 36.70 -40.42 16.85
#